data_AF-A0A954KGZ3-F1
#
_entry.id   AF-A0A954KGZ3-F1
#
_cell.length_a   1.000
_cell.length_b   1.000
_cell.length_c   1.000
_cell.angle_alpha   90.00
_cell.angle_beta   90.00
_cell.angle_gamma   90.00
#
_symmetry.space_group_name_H-M   'P 1'
#
loop_
_entity.id
_entity.type
_entity.pdbx_description
1 polymer ?
#
loop_
_entity_poly.entity_id
_entity_poly.type
_entity_poly.pdbx_seq_one_letter_code
_entity_poly.pdbx_strand_id
1 'polypeptide(L)' 'RMNRSGQVYASSILANGRVYYLTRSGRTFVVAAKPEFELIATNDLEEGGQFNASPSVSGNRLLIRSDRFLYCLGE' A
#
# COMPACT_ATOMS: atom_id res chain seq x y z
N ARG A 1 -15.10 3.38 -7.12
CA ARG A 1 -15.13 3.56 -5.65
C ARG A 1 -14.31 2.45 -5.02
N MET A 2 -13.41 2.77 -4.09
CA MET A 2 -12.65 1.77 -3.32
C MET A 2 -13.47 1.36 -2.09
N ASN A 3 -14.14 0.21 -2.15
CA ASN A 3 -15.00 -0.25 -1.07
C ASN A 3 -14.17 -0.68 0.15
N ARG A 4 -14.65 -0.36 1.36
CA ARG A 4 -13.99 -0.70 2.64
C ARG A 4 -12.55 -0.17 2.75
N SER A 5 -12.32 1.07 2.32
CA SER A 5 -10.99 1.70 2.35
C SER A 5 -10.45 1.97 3.75
N GLY A 6 -11.28 1.94 4.80
CA GLY A 6 -10.84 2.30 6.14
C GLY A 6 -10.21 3.70 6.20
N GLN A 7 -9.37 3.94 7.21
CA GLN A 7 -8.60 5.17 7.35
C GLN A 7 -7.27 5.07 6.61
N VAL A 8 -6.85 6.14 5.94
CA VAL A 8 -5.56 6.24 5.25
C VAL A 8 -4.76 7.38 5.88
N TYR A 9 -3.67 7.05 6.58
CA TYR A 9 -2.75 8.03 7.18
C TYR A 9 -1.41 8.07 6.43
N ALA A 10 -0.99 6.92 5.93
CA ALA A 10 0.18 6.77 5.08
C ALA A 10 0.04 7.63 3.82
N SER A 11 1.13 8.28 3.42
CA SER A 11 1.21 8.88 2.09
C SER A 11 1.18 7.77 1.04
N SER A 12 0.42 7.97 -0.04
CA SER A 12 0.49 7.08 -1.20
C SER A 12 1.81 7.28 -1.95
N ILE A 13 2.32 6.22 -2.56
CA ILE A 13 3.54 6.29 -3.35
C ILE A 13 3.30 5.83 -4.79
N LEU A 14 4.07 6.39 -5.72
CA LEU A 14 4.14 5.94 -7.11
C LEU A 14 5.38 5.07 -7.28
N ALA A 15 5.19 3.83 -7.73
CA ALA A 15 6.28 2.93 -8.08
C ALA A 15 5.87 1.99 -9.20
N ASN A 16 6.75 1.77 -10.18
CA ASN A 16 6.52 0.86 -11.31
C ASN A 16 5.18 1.09 -12.04
N GLY A 17 4.83 2.36 -12.31
CA GLY A 17 3.56 2.73 -12.97
C GLY A 17 2.29 2.48 -12.15
N ARG A 18 2.43 2.25 -10.84
CA ARG A 18 1.31 1.97 -9.93
C ARG A 18 1.34 2.89 -8.71
N VAL A 19 0.17 3.32 -8.28
CA VAL A 19 -0.03 4.07 -7.03
C VAL A 19 -0.50 3.12 -5.95
N TYR A 20 0.20 3.12 -4.81
CA TYR A 20 -0.08 2.24 -3.68
C TYR A 20 -0.73 3.05 -2.55
N TYR A 21 -1.97 2.71 -2.21
CA TYR A 21 -2.72 3.31 -1.10
C TYR A 21 -2.79 2.32 0.05
N LEU A 22 -2.03 2.58 1.11
CA LEU A 22 -2.01 1.75 2.33
C LEU A 22 -2.99 2.31 3.37
N THR A 23 -3.90 1.47 3.84
CA THR A 23 -4.83 1.80 4.92
C THR A 23 -4.22 1.44 6.27
N ARG A 24 -4.77 2.01 7.35
CA ARG A 24 -4.34 1.71 8.72
C ARG A 24 -4.53 0.26 9.14
N SER A 25 -5.42 -0.48 8.46
CA SER A 25 -5.70 -1.89 8.73
C SER A 25 -4.79 -2.86 7.96
N GLY A 26 -3.81 -2.37 7.20
CA GLY A 26 -2.92 -3.22 6.41
C GLY A 26 -3.39 -3.54 5.00
N ARG A 27 -4.58 -3.05 4.61
CA ARG A 27 -5.09 -3.20 3.25
C ARG A 27 -4.36 -2.24 2.31
N THR A 28 -3.93 -2.72 1.16
CA THR A 28 -3.26 -1.91 0.14
C THR A 28 -4.02 -1.99 -1.18
N PHE A 29 -4.48 -0.83 -1.66
CA PHE A 29 -5.06 -0.72 -3.01
C PHE A 29 -3.98 -0.31 -3.99
N VAL A 30 -3.87 -1.06 -5.09
CA VAL A 30 -2.89 -0.80 -6.16
C VAL A 30 -3.66 -0.28 -7.37
N VAL A 31 -3.41 0.96 -7.75
CA VAL A 31 -4.11 1.66 -8.83
C VAL A 31 -3.14 1.94 -9.97
N ALA A 32 -3.56 1.81 -11.22
CA ALA A 32 -2.74 2.20 -12.36
C ALA A 32 -2.49 3.72 -12.35
N ALA A 33 -1.25 4.13 -12.59
CA ALA A 33 -0.88 5.54 -12.67
C ALA A 33 -1.22 6.13 -14.05
N LYS A 34 -2.51 6.20 -14.37
CA LYS A 34 -3.04 6.76 -15.63
C LYS A 34 -4.31 7.60 -15.36
N PRO A 35 -4.74 8.45 -16.30
CA PRO A 35 -5.89 9.33 -16.11
C PRO A 35 -7.19 8.56 -15.82
N GLU A 36 -7.38 7.41 -16.45
CA GLU A 36 -8.53 6.55 -16.23
C GLU A 36 -8.31 5.68 -14.99
N PHE A 37 -9.22 5.80 -14.02
CA PHE A 37 -9.17 4.99 -12.82
C PHE A 37 -9.22 3.49 -13.16
N GLU A 38 -8.20 2.76 -12.74
CA GLU A 38 -8.11 1.31 -12.84
C GLU A 38 -7.51 0.73 -11.56
N LEU A 39 -8.31 -0.06 -10.82
CA LEU A 39 -7.84 -0.82 -9.67
C LEU A 39 -7.19 -2.12 -10.16
N ILE A 40 -5.88 -2.24 -10.00
CA ILE A 40 -5.10 -3.40 -10.43
C ILE A 40 -5.22 -4.54 -9.41
N ALA A 41 -5.11 -4.22 -8.13
CA ALA A 41 -5.14 -5.22 -7.07
C ALA A 41 -5.58 -4.63 -5.72
N THR A 42 -6.02 -5.52 -4.82
CA THR A 42 -6.19 -5.23 -3.39
C THR A 42 -5.47 -6.32 -2.62
N ASN A 43 -4.48 -5.93 -1.81
CA ASN A 43 -3.70 -6.83 -0.98
C ASN A 43 -4.04 -6.61 0.49
N ASP A 44 -3.88 -7.63 1.31
CA ASP A 44 -4.15 -7.52 2.75
C ASP A 44 -3.01 -8.06 3.62
N LEU A 45 -2.75 -7.35 4.71
CA LEU A 45 -1.75 -7.67 5.73
C LEU A 45 -2.42 -7.68 7.12
N GLU A 46 -3.59 -8.30 7.22
CA GLU A 46 -4.53 -8.19 8.36
C GLU A 46 -3.91 -8.55 9.73
N GLU A 47 -2.97 -9.50 9.78
CA GLU A 47 -2.29 -9.89 11.04
C GLU A 47 -1.11 -8.97 11.42
N GLY A 48 -0.88 -7.92 10.64
CA GLY A 48 0.30 -7.07 10.76
C GLY A 48 0.22 -5.96 11.80
N GLY A 49 -0.94 -5.73 12.43
CA GLY A 49 -1.14 -4.63 13.39
C GLY A 49 -1.59 -3.32 12.75
N GLN A 50 -1.13 -2.18 13.28
CA GLN A 50 -1.49 -0.86 12.76
C GLN A 50 -0.45 -0.31 11.78
N PHE A 51 -0.95 0.22 10.66
CA PHE A 51 -0.13 0.75 9.57
C PHE A 51 -0.27 2.27 9.47
N ASN A 52 0.59 2.99 10.20
CA ASN A 52 0.58 4.46 10.19
C ASN A 52 1.71 5.07 9.34
N ALA A 53 2.68 4.25 8.91
CA ALA A 53 3.84 4.71 8.15
C ALA A 53 3.58 4.64 6.64
N SER A 54 4.13 5.61 5.91
CA SER A 54 4.15 5.58 4.45
C SER A 54 5.02 4.43 3.93
N PRO A 55 4.60 3.69 2.89
CA PRO A 55 5.45 2.74 2.20
C PRO A 55 6.70 3.43 1.62
N SER A 56 7.78 2.67 1.41
CA SER A 56 9.02 3.17 0.81
C SER A 56 9.58 2.18 -0.21
N VAL A 57 10.28 2.68 -1.22
CA VAL A 57 10.88 1.86 -2.28
C VAL A 57 12.39 1.78 -2.08
N SER A 58 12.94 0.57 -2.14
CA SER A 58 14.38 0.31 -2.13
C SER A 58 14.74 -0.66 -3.26
N GLY A 59 15.26 -0.11 -4.37
CA GLY A 59 15.46 -0.88 -5.60
C GLY A 59 14.12 -1.40 -6.12
N ASN A 60 14.02 -2.71 -6.32
CA ASN A 60 12.80 -3.39 -6.76
C ASN A 60 11.88 -3.82 -5.61
N ARG A 61 12.17 -3.38 -4.38
CA ARG A 61 11.48 -3.82 -3.17
C ARG A 61 10.63 -2.71 -2.59
N LEU A 62 9.42 -3.07 -2.19
CA LEU A 62 8.49 -2.23 -1.46
C LEU A 62 8.58 -2.58 0.03
N LEU A 63 8.97 -1.60 0.84
CA LEU A 63 9.02 -1.70 2.28
C LEU A 63 7.74 -1.12 2.88
N ILE A 64 7.07 -1.92 3.70
CA ILE A 64 5.85 -1.52 4.43
C ILE A 64 6.10 -1.76 5.91
N ARG A 65 5.90 -0.74 6.74
CA ARG A 65 6.12 -0.83 8.18
C ARG A 65 4.79 -0.72 8.92
N SER A 66 4.53 -1.67 9.81
CA SER A 66 3.48 -1.56 10.84
C SER A 66 4.09 -1.19 12.20
N ASP A 67 3.28 -1.21 13.24
CA ASP A 67 3.73 -1.13 14.63
C ASP A 67 4.40 -2.42 15.12
N ARG A 68 4.29 -3.53 14.38
CA ARG A 68 4.84 -4.85 14.76
C ARG A 68 5.93 -5.37 13.84
N PHE A 69 5.84 -5.09 12.55
CA PHE A 69 6.68 -5.72 11.54
C PHE A 69 7.17 -4.71 10.49
N LEU A 70 8.29 -5.06 9.86
CA LEU A 70 8.74 -4.46 8.61
C LEU A 70 8.65 -5.53 7.51
N TYR A 71 7.75 -5.31 6.56
CA TYR A 71 7.57 -6.16 5.39
C TYR A 71 8.48 -5.69 4.26
N CYS A 72 9.05 -6.65 3.54
CA CYS A 72 9.80 -6.41 2.31
C CYS A 72 9.14 -7.23 1.19
N LEU A 73 8.54 -6.55 0.22
CA LEU A 73 7.81 -7.16 -0.89
C LEU A 73 8.56 -6.95 -2.20
N GLY A 74 8.78 -8.01 -2.98
CA GLY A 74 9.57 -7.99 -4.21
C GLY A 74 11.01 -8.50 -4.01
N GLU A 75 11.73 -8.66 -5.12
CA GLU A 75 13.11 -9.17 -5.20
C GLU A 75 14.06 -8.11 -5.77
#